data_AF-A0A7S2YWK0-F1
#
_entry.id   AF-A0A7S2YWK0-F1
#
_cell.length_a   1.000
_cell.length_b   1.000
_cell.length_c   1.000
_cell.angle_alpha   90.00
_cell.angle_beta   90.00
_cell.angle_gamma   90.00
#
_symmetry.space_group_name_H-M   'P 1'
#
loop_
_entity.id
_entity.type
_entity.pdbx_description
1 polymer ?
#
loop_
_entity_poly.entity_id
_entity_poly.type
_entity_poly.pdbx_seq_one_letter_code
_entity_poly.pdbx_strand_id
1 'polypeptide(L)'
;TPLMIVCSDGKDRAIQALMLLDSQGYTNIVGLKGGYNGWNQTFTTKLERRGTQVRYETVYTADGDGMGIHSTGAGFSSVDKVDFNLNEIDDTVWIKYTDEVTV
;
A
#
# COMPACT_ATOMS: atom_id res chain seq x y z
N THR A 1 4.59 -12.82 -22.61
CA THR A 1 3.78 -13.04 -21.39
C THR A 1 3.98 -11.88 -20.46
N PRO A 2 2.91 -11.22 -19.96
CA PRO A 2 3.04 -10.16 -18.96
C PRO A 2 3.43 -10.75 -17.61
N LEU A 3 4.41 -10.14 -16.94
CA LEU A 3 4.87 -10.54 -15.60
C LEU A 3 4.73 -9.37 -14.62
N MET A 4 4.16 -9.64 -13.45
CA MET A 4 4.14 -8.72 -12.32
C MET A 4 5.06 -9.23 -11.22
N ILE A 5 6.03 -8.40 -10.82
CA ILE A 5 7.04 -8.73 -9.82
C ILE A 5 6.67 -8.00 -8.53
N VAL A 6 6.65 -8.75 -7.42
CA VAL A 6 6.22 -8.25 -6.12
C VAL A 6 7.08 -8.84 -5.00
N CYS A 7 7.42 -8.02 -4.00
CA CYS A 7 7.90 -8.45 -2.69
C CYS A 7 6.96 -7.92 -1.59
N SER A 8 7.38 -7.92 -0.33
CA SER A 8 6.57 -7.41 0.78
C SER A 8 6.18 -5.94 0.62
N ASP A 9 7.12 -5.08 0.22
CA ASP A 9 7.00 -3.61 0.17
C ASP A 9 7.26 -3.00 -1.22
N GLY A 10 7.66 -3.82 -2.20
CA GLY A 10 7.93 -3.40 -3.57
C GLY A 10 9.27 -2.70 -3.79
N LYS A 11 10.21 -2.81 -2.85
CA LYS A 11 11.52 -2.13 -2.90
C LYS A 11 12.63 -3.10 -3.35
N ASP A 12 13.71 -3.21 -2.58
CA ASP A 12 15.00 -3.81 -2.95
C ASP A 12 14.89 -5.14 -3.70
N ARG A 13 14.14 -6.11 -3.15
CA ARG A 13 14.05 -7.46 -3.73
C ARG A 13 13.28 -7.47 -5.05
N ALA A 14 12.20 -6.69 -5.14
CA ALA A 14 11.41 -6.58 -6.35
C ALA A 14 12.20 -5.85 -7.45
N ILE A 15 12.94 -4.80 -7.09
CA ILE A 15 13.78 -4.03 -8.02
C ILE A 15 14.92 -4.90 -8.55
N GLN A 16 15.63 -5.65 -7.70
CA GLN A 16 16.69 -6.56 -8.14
C GLN A 16 16.18 -7.62 -9.12
N ALA A 17 15.01 -8.20 -8.85
CA ALA A 17 14.39 -9.17 -9.75
C ALA A 17 13.96 -8.54 -11.09
N LEU A 18 13.43 -7.32 -11.07
CA LEU A 18 13.10 -6.57 -12.28
C LEU A 18 14.35 -6.27 -13.12
N MET A 19 15.42 -5.78 -12.51
CA MET A 19 16.70 -5.53 -13.20
C MET A 19 17.27 -6.80 -13.81
N LEU A 20 17.19 -7.93 -13.10
CA LEU A 20 17.64 -9.20 -13.63
C LEU A 20 16.81 -9.62 -14.84
N LEU A 21 15.47 -9.56 -14.75
CA LEU A 21 14.60 -9.92 -15.86
C LEU A 21 14.80 -9.01 -17.08
N ASP A 22 14.98 -7.71 -16.86
CA ASP A 22 15.32 -6.75 -17.92
C ASP A 22 16.64 -7.13 -18.60
N SER A 23 17.68 -7.47 -17.83
CA SER A 23 18.97 -7.93 -18.37
C SER A 23 18.88 -9.23 -19.19
N GLN A 24 17.88 -10.07 -18.92
CA GLN A 24 17.61 -11.30 -19.67
C GLN A 24 16.71 -11.05 -20.89
N GLY A 25 16.32 -9.80 -21.18
CA GLY A 25 15.55 -9.41 -22.36
C GLY A 25 14.03 -9.54 -22.20
N TYR A 26 13.51 -9.61 -20.97
CA TYR A 26 12.07 -9.59 -20.73
C TYR A 26 11.52 -8.18 -20.91
N THR A 27 10.62 -7.98 -21.87
CA THR A 27 10.11 -6.65 -22.26
C THR A 27 8.76 -6.28 -21.66
N ASN A 28 8.04 -7.25 -21.07
CA ASN A 28 6.70 -7.05 -20.51
C ASN A 28 6.69 -7.40 -19.02
N ILE A 29 7.43 -6.60 -18.25
CA ILE A 29 7.58 -6.73 -16.80
C ILE A 29 7.12 -5.46 -16.10
N VAL A 30 6.42 -5.61 -14.98
CA VAL A 30 5.99 -4.49 -14.13
C VAL A 30 6.23 -4.79 -12.66
N GLY A 31 6.64 -3.79 -11.89
CA GLY A 31 6.75 -3.87 -10.44
C GLY A 31 5.46 -3.40 -9.75
N LEU A 32 5.05 -4.08 -8.67
CA LEU A 32 3.93 -3.62 -7.85
C LEU A 32 4.41 -2.61 -6.79
N LYS A 33 4.06 -1.33 -6.97
CA LYS A 33 4.36 -0.27 -5.99
C LYS A 33 3.68 -0.57 -4.65
N GLY A 34 4.46 -0.48 -3.55
CA GLY A 34 3.99 -0.78 -2.19
C GLY A 34 3.94 -2.27 -1.85
N GLY A 35 4.27 -3.15 -2.80
CA GLY A 35 4.35 -4.59 -2.58
C GLY A 35 3.04 -5.23 -2.15
N TYR A 36 3.15 -6.43 -1.57
CA TYR A 36 2.02 -7.16 -1.00
C TYR A 36 1.31 -6.38 0.12
N ASN A 37 2.07 -5.61 0.92
CA ASN A 37 1.49 -4.85 2.03
C ASN A 37 0.55 -3.75 1.52
N GLY A 38 0.97 -2.96 0.53
CA GLY A 38 0.11 -1.95 -0.09
C GLY A 38 -1.10 -2.57 -0.82
N TRP A 39 -0.91 -3.73 -1.44
CA TRP A 39 -2.02 -4.48 -2.03
C TRP A 39 -3.06 -4.90 -0.98
N ASN A 40 -2.63 -5.47 0.14
CA ASN A 40 -3.53 -5.96 1.18
C ASN A 40 -4.24 -4.83 1.95
N GLN A 41 -3.62 -3.65 2.04
CA GLN A 41 -4.29 -2.44 2.55
C GLN A 41 -5.36 -1.93 1.57
N THR A 42 -5.12 -2.05 0.27
CA THR A 42 -6.03 -1.52 -0.76
C THR A 42 -7.15 -2.50 -1.09
N PHE A 43 -6.91 -3.81 -1.03
CA PHE A 43 -7.83 -4.83 -1.53
C PHE A 43 -8.17 -5.88 -0.48
N THR A 44 -9.42 -6.32 -0.48
CA THR A 44 -9.86 -7.48 0.29
C THR A 44 -9.44 -8.79 -0.41
N THR A 45 -9.58 -9.92 0.29
CA THR A 45 -9.36 -11.25 -0.30
C THR A 45 -10.32 -11.57 -1.46
N LYS A 46 -11.44 -10.84 -1.57
CA LYS A 46 -12.39 -10.92 -2.68
C LYS A 46 -12.10 -9.91 -3.80
N LEU A 47 -10.94 -9.24 -3.74
CA LEU A 47 -10.49 -8.23 -4.71
C LEU A 47 -11.35 -6.97 -4.75
N GLU A 48 -12.09 -6.69 -3.67
CA GLU A 48 -12.83 -5.44 -3.51
C GLU A 48 -11.91 -4.37 -2.95
N ARG A 49 -12.05 -3.11 -3.38
CA ARG A 49 -11.26 -2.01 -2.82
C ARG A 49 -11.71 -1.68 -1.40
N ARG A 50 -10.80 -1.77 -0.45
CA ARG A 50 -10.96 -1.26 0.92
C ARG A 50 -11.04 0.28 0.85
N GLY A 51 -12.01 0.89 1.54
CA GLY A 51 -12.10 2.35 1.72
C GLY A 51 -12.70 3.19 0.57
N THR A 52 -13.19 2.60 -0.53
CA THR A 52 -13.85 3.39 -1.62
C THR A 52 -15.21 4.00 -1.21
N GLN A 53 -15.71 3.67 -0.02
CA GLN A 53 -17.00 4.15 0.50
C GLN A 53 -16.97 4.54 1.99
N VAL A 54 -15.84 5.05 2.50
CA VAL A 54 -15.77 5.58 3.88
C VAL A 54 -15.25 7.01 3.85
N ARG A 55 -16.15 7.97 3.60
CA ARG A 55 -15.97 9.33 4.10
C ARG A 55 -16.07 9.25 5.62
N TYR A 56 -14.95 9.31 6.34
CA TYR A 56 -15.01 9.63 7.76
C TYR A 56 -15.24 11.14 7.86
N GLU A 57 -16.47 11.54 8.15
CA GLU A 57 -16.72 12.85 8.74
C GLU A 57 -16.37 12.72 10.22
N THR A 58 -15.32 13.38 10.67
CA THR A 58 -15.05 13.50 12.11
C THR A 58 -16.08 14.45 12.70
N VAL A 59 -17.23 13.92 13.09
CA VAL A 59 -18.16 14.59 13.99
C VAL A 59 -17.52 14.58 15.38
N TYR A 60 -16.81 15.65 15.73
CA TYR A 60 -16.24 15.90 17.05
C TYR A 60 -17.31 16.33 18.07
N THR A 61 -18.42 15.60 18.16
CA THR A 61 -19.44 15.84 19.19
C THR A 61 -20.08 14.52 19.61
N ALA A 62 -19.34 13.73 20.39
CA ALA A 62 -19.93 12.85 21.38
C ALA A 62 -18.85 12.50 22.41
N ASP A 63 -19.10 12.85 23.67
CA ASP A 63 -18.39 12.37 24.86
C ASP A 63 -18.58 10.83 24.98
N GLY A 64 -17.97 10.08 24.07
CA GLY A 64 -18.14 8.65 23.91
C GLY A 64 -16.84 7.90 24.19
N ASP A 65 -16.83 7.25 25.34
CA ASP A 65 -15.90 6.23 25.84
C ASP A 65 -14.98 5.63 24.75
N GLY A 66 -13.80 6.22 24.62
CA GLY A 66 -12.91 6.01 23.50
C GLY A 66 -11.73 5.10 23.79
N MET A 67 -11.74 4.25 24.82
CA MET A 67 -10.77 3.14 24.94
C MET A 67 -11.34 2.03 25.81
N GLY A 68 -12.11 1.12 25.19
CA GLY A 68 -12.56 -0.14 25.75
C GLY A 68 -11.42 -1.12 26.07
N ILE A 69 -10.60 -0.77 27.06
CA ILE A 69 -9.76 -1.69 27.83
C ILE A 69 -10.24 -1.61 29.28
N HIS A 70 -11.36 -2.27 29.57
CA HIS A 70 -11.51 -2.97 30.84
C HIS A 70 -12.56 -4.08 30.76
N SER A 71 -12.18 -5.22 31.32
CA SER A 71 -13.08 -6.29 31.78
C SER A 71 -13.76 -7.16 30.70
N THR A 72 -12.98 -8.02 30.06
CA THR A 72 -13.17 -9.49 29.92
C THR A 72 -12.39 -9.95 28.68
N GLY A 73 -11.44 -10.86 28.89
CA GLY A 73 -10.50 -11.29 27.86
C GLY A 73 -11.17 -11.92 26.65
N ALA A 74 -10.52 -11.74 25.49
CA ALA A 74 -10.84 -12.29 24.17
C ALA A 74 -11.93 -11.56 23.37
N GLY A 75 -11.54 -10.43 22.76
CA GLY A 75 -12.19 -9.90 21.56
C GLY A 75 -11.11 -9.44 20.58
N PHE A 76 -11.10 -10.00 19.37
CA PHE A 76 -10.20 -9.55 18.30
C PHE A 76 -10.55 -8.11 17.91
N SER A 77 -9.66 -7.16 18.18
CA SER A 77 -9.75 -5.83 17.60
C SER A 77 -9.58 -5.97 16.08
N SER A 78 -10.34 -5.18 15.29
CA SER A 78 -10.07 -5.06 13.86
C SER A 78 -8.61 -4.65 13.66
N VAL A 79 -7.79 -5.59 13.19
CA VAL A 79 -6.38 -5.42 12.81
C VAL A 79 -6.21 -4.58 11.54
N ASP A 80 -7.30 -4.00 11.05
CA ASP A 80 -7.40 -3.29 9.79
C ASP A 80 -7.73 -1.79 10.02
N LYS A 81 -7.18 -1.20 11.08
CA LYS A 81 -7.06 0.25 11.16
C LYS A 81 -5.66 0.62 10.69
N VAL A 82 -5.56 1.07 9.45
CA VAL A 82 -4.39 1.82 8.99
C VAL A 82 -4.61 3.25 9.48
N ASP A 83 -3.98 3.61 10.59
CA ASP A 83 -3.87 5.02 10.96
C ASP A 83 -2.91 5.67 9.97
N PHE A 84 -3.44 6.44 9.02
CA PHE A 84 -2.62 7.22 8.10
C PHE A 84 -1.83 8.27 8.90
N ASN A 85 -0.56 7.98 9.18
CA ASN A 85 0.35 8.99 9.68
C ASN A 85 0.64 9.97 8.52
N LEU A 86 0.15 11.20 8.65
CA LEU A 86 0.36 12.25 7.64
C LEU A 86 1.85 12.51 7.35
N ASN A 87 2.74 12.17 8.28
CA ASN A 87 4.19 12.31 8.11
C ASN A 87 4.83 11.17 7.28
N GLU A 88 4.07 10.14 6.89
CA GLU A 88 4.54 9.02 6.06
C GLU A 88 4.18 9.18 4.58
N ILE A 89 3.59 10.32 4.22
CA ILE A 89 3.34 10.68 2.83
C ILE A 89 4.69 11.05 2.20
N ASP A 90 5.10 10.29 1.19
CA ASP A 90 6.32 10.55 0.42
C ASP A 90 6.11 11.80 -0.46
N ASP A 91 6.61 12.93 0.03
CA ASP A 91 6.61 14.22 -0.69
C ASP A 91 7.69 14.31 -1.79
N THR A 92 8.47 13.24 -2.00
CA THR A 92 9.53 13.23 -3.02
C THR A 92 8.92 13.38 -4.41
N VAL A 93 9.23 14.49 -5.08
CA VAL A 93 8.90 14.70 -6.49
C VAL A 93 9.84 13.84 -7.33
N TRP A 94 9.35 12.68 -7.75
CA TRP A 94 10.09 11.79 -8.62
C TRP A 94 10.22 12.40 -10.02
N ILE A 95 11.46 12.50 -10.51
CA ILE A 95 11.75 12.91 -11.89
C ILE A 95 11.06 11.92 -12.83
N LYS A 96 10.25 12.42 -13.76
CA LYS A 96 9.64 11.56 -14.77
C LYS A 96 10.72 11.18 -15.78
N TYR A 97 10.98 9.89 -15.90
CA TYR A 97 11.97 9.31 -16.82
C TYR A 97 11.82 9.80 -18.29
N THR A 98 10.62 10.23 -18.67
CA THR A 98 10.32 10.79 -20.00
C THR A 98 10.96 12.15 -20.26
N ASP A 99 11.34 12.88 -19.22
CA ASP A 99 11.80 14.27 -19.34
C ASP A 99 13.35 14.35 -19.47
N GLU A 100 14.07 13.24 -19.20
CA GLU A 100 15.53 13.13 -19.38
C GLU A 100 15.93 12.54 -20.74
N VAL A 101 15.00 11.90 -21.47
CA VAL A 101 15.26 11.37 -22.81
C VAL A 101 14.85 12.41 -23.86
N THR A 102 15.56 13.54 -23.89
CA THR A 102 15.59 14.40 -25.07
C THR A 102 16.73 13.93 -25.98
N VAL A 103 16.35 13.62 -27.23
CA VAL A 103 17.19 13.14 -28.35
C VAL A 103 18.32 14.11 -28.67
#